data_AF-A0A9X0A286-F1
#
_entry.id   AF-A0A9X0A286-F1
#
_cell.length_a   1.000
_cell.length_b   1.000
_cell.length_c   1.000
_cell.angle_alpha   90.00
_cell.angle_beta   90.00
_cell.angle_gamma   90.00
#
_symmetry.space_group_name_H-M   'P 1'
#
loop_
_entity.id
_entity.type
_entity.pdbx_description
1 polymer ?
#
loop_
_entity_poly.entity_id
_entity_poly.type
_entity_poly.pdbx_seq_one_letter_code
_entity_poly.pdbx_strand_id
1 'polypeptide(L)'
;MDGRDIVEDLRCKLEEIPENNKPRFYKFRVEYFERKANGLNDEKVGDGEVMLILPRHPDEGKPTSADSSRTWDDYTRHTTQPMSSKHWGAGPDLEAGEVDRLNGCCCECCHVSCCKVCCGIFCGMFPHHVTLNQFFTPTMFSAYHREGYRACLDAELERFFSGTETGEDK
;
A
#
# COMPACT_ATOMS: atom_id res chain seq x y z
N MET A 1 18.97 9.29 3.44
CA MET A 1 18.52 9.59 4.81
C MET A 1 19.50 8.99 5.80
N ASP A 2 19.73 9.65 6.93
CA ASP A 2 20.81 9.35 7.88
C ASP A 2 20.43 8.30 8.94
N GLY A 3 19.17 7.82 8.97
CA GLY A 3 18.72 6.71 9.84
C GLY A 3 18.69 7.01 11.34
N ARG A 4 18.78 8.29 11.75
CA ARG A 4 19.01 8.67 13.16
C ARG A 4 17.75 8.77 14.02
N ASP A 5 16.64 9.25 13.49
CA ASP A 5 15.36 9.28 14.21
C ASP A 5 14.22 8.88 13.26
N ILE A 6 13.93 7.58 13.26
CA ILE A 6 12.89 7.00 12.39
C ILE A 6 11.51 7.54 12.78
N VAL A 7 11.26 7.81 14.07
CA VAL A 7 9.95 8.29 14.53
C VAL A 7 9.70 9.68 13.97
N GLU A 8 10.69 10.56 14.08
CA GLU A 8 10.61 11.92 13.57
C GLU A 8 10.55 11.96 12.03
N ASP A 9 11.31 11.08 11.36
CA ASP A 9 11.25 10.91 9.91
C ASP A 9 9.85 10.48 9.46
N LEU A 10 9.23 9.49 10.12
CA LEU A 10 7.87 9.04 9.79
C LEU A 10 6.83 10.13 10.06
N ARG A 11 6.94 10.86 11.18
CA ARG A 11 6.05 11.99 11.50
C ARG A 11 6.10 13.04 10.39
N CYS A 12 7.29 13.52 10.04
CA CYS A 12 7.47 14.58 9.04
C CYS A 12 7.15 14.12 7.61
N LYS A 13 7.43 12.86 7.27
CA LYS A 13 7.37 12.35 5.89
C LYS A 13 6.11 11.56 5.57
N LEU A 14 5.29 11.20 6.55
CA LEU A 14 4.05 10.45 6.33
C LEU A 14 2.85 11.07 7.05
N GLU A 15 2.98 11.42 8.33
CA GLU A 15 1.84 11.87 9.14
C GLU A 15 1.46 13.32 8.86
N GLU A 16 2.45 14.22 8.82
CA GLU A 16 2.23 15.67 8.68
C GLU A 16 2.17 16.15 7.24
N ILE A 17 2.38 15.25 6.28
CA ILE A 17 2.22 15.58 4.86
C ILE A 17 0.72 15.78 4.57
N PRO A 18 0.34 16.87 3.88
CA PRO A 18 -1.05 17.07 3.45
C PRO A 18 -1.56 15.87 2.65
N GLU A 19 -2.82 15.48 2.83
CA GLU A 19 -3.40 14.26 2.21
C GLU A 19 -3.11 14.15 0.70
N ASN A 20 -3.27 15.25 -0.05
CA ASN A 20 -3.03 15.30 -1.50
C ASN A 20 -1.55 15.13 -1.91
N ASN A 21 -0.63 15.18 -0.95
CA ASN A 21 0.80 15.03 -1.16
C ASN A 21 1.35 13.76 -0.52
N LYS A 22 0.53 12.98 0.20
CA LYS A 22 1.00 11.76 0.84
C LYS A 22 1.56 10.78 -0.20
N PRO A 23 2.76 10.22 0.03
CA PRO A 23 3.37 9.29 -0.89
C PRO A 23 2.72 7.91 -0.80
N ARG A 24 2.83 7.10 -1.86
CA ARG A 24 2.40 5.67 -1.84
C ARG A 24 3.39 4.76 -1.12
N PHE A 25 4.62 5.21 -0.93
CA PHE A 25 5.65 4.46 -0.26
C PHE A 25 6.67 5.38 0.40
N TYR A 26 7.37 4.86 1.40
CA TYR A 26 8.44 5.58 2.06
C TYR A 26 9.59 4.62 2.41
N LYS A 27 10.79 4.99 2.00
CA LYS A 27 12.01 4.19 2.18
C LYS A 27 12.91 4.87 3.21
N PHE A 28 13.39 4.13 4.20
CA PHE A 28 14.31 4.63 5.20
C PHE A 28 15.32 3.57 5.63
N ARG A 29 16.44 4.02 6.19
CA ARG A 29 17.52 3.16 6.70
C ARG A 29 17.28 2.81 8.16
N VAL A 30 17.63 1.60 8.54
CA VAL A 30 17.56 1.08 9.90
C VAL A 30 18.90 0.48 10.29
N GLU A 31 19.20 0.52 11.59
CA GLU A 31 20.35 -0.16 12.19
C GLU A 31 19.84 -1.36 13.00
N TYR A 32 20.46 -2.52 12.81
CA TYR A 32 20.13 -3.74 13.55
C TYR A 32 21.08 -3.91 14.73
N PHE A 33 20.51 -4.24 15.89
CA PHE A 33 21.26 -4.48 17.12
C PHE A 33 20.94 -5.85 17.72
N GLU A 34 21.95 -6.53 18.23
CA GLU A 34 21.80 -7.75 19.01
C GLU A 34 22.14 -7.52 20.49
N ARG A 35 21.34 -8.13 21.36
CA ARG A 35 21.56 -8.03 22.80
C ARG A 35 22.64 -9.02 23.23
N LYS A 36 23.74 -8.51 23.81
CA LYS A 36 24.81 -9.36 24.34
C LYS A 36 24.32 -10.20 25.51
N ALA A 37 24.89 -11.41 25.66
CA ALA A 37 24.55 -12.35 26.73
C ALA A 37 24.74 -11.80 28.16
N ASN A 38 25.56 -10.77 28.33
CA ASN A 38 25.78 -10.09 29.60
C ASN A 38 24.71 -9.01 29.92
N GLY A 39 23.77 -8.74 29.00
CA GLY A 39 22.62 -7.86 29.20
C GLY A 39 22.93 -6.37 29.38
N LEU A 40 24.19 -5.96 29.21
CA LEU A 40 24.64 -4.63 29.58
C LEU A 40 24.55 -3.60 28.45
N ASN A 41 24.75 -4.00 27.20
CA ASN A 41 24.64 -3.13 26.02
C ASN A 41 24.25 -3.95 24.78
N ASP A 42 23.49 -3.33 23.89
CA ASP A 42 23.22 -3.86 22.57
C ASP A 42 24.38 -3.52 21.62
N GLU A 43 24.71 -4.43 20.71
CA GLU A 43 25.77 -4.24 19.71
C GLU A 43 25.16 -4.11 18.32
N LYS A 44 25.60 -3.09 17.57
CA LYS A 44 25.19 -2.94 16.17
C LYS A 44 25.75 -4.11 15.36
N VAL A 45 24.88 -4.88 14.73
CA VAL A 45 25.23 -6.05 13.90
C VAL A 45 25.02 -5.80 12.41
N GLY A 46 24.35 -4.70 12.03
CA GLY A 46 24.20 -4.36 10.63
C GLY A 46 23.36 -3.12 10.37
N ASP A 47 23.22 -2.83 9.08
CA ASP A 47 22.34 -1.81 8.53
C ASP A 47 21.37 -2.47 7.56
N GLY A 48 20.20 -1.87 7.37
CA GLY A 48 19.23 -2.29 6.39
C GLY A 48 18.39 -1.13 5.88
N GLU A 49 17.52 -1.46 4.95
CA GLU A 49 16.52 -0.54 4.42
C GLU A 49 15.15 -1.15 4.58
N VAL A 50 14.19 -0.31 4.97
CA VAL A 50 12.78 -0.68 5.09
C VAL A 50 12.00 0.19 4.13
N MET A 51 11.10 -0.45 3.38
CA MET A 51 10.15 0.22 2.50
C MET A 51 8.74 0.00 3.06
N LEU A 52 8.10 1.09 3.45
CA LEU A 52 6.68 1.08 3.80
C LEU A 52 5.87 1.30 2.53
N ILE A 53 4.86 0.46 2.34
CA ILE A 53 3.88 0.59 1.26
C ILE A 53 2.56 1.05 1.90
N LEU A 54 1.98 2.10 1.35
CA LEU A 54 0.83 2.81 1.92
C LEU A 54 -0.34 2.73 0.93
N PRO A 55 -1.35 1.88 1.20
CA PRO A 55 -2.59 1.89 0.44
C PRO A 55 -3.27 3.25 0.52
N ARG A 56 -3.87 3.70 -0.57
CA ARG A 56 -4.61 4.97 -0.59
C ARG A 56 -5.82 4.89 -1.52
N HIS A 57 -6.75 5.84 -1.35
CA HIS A 57 -7.81 6.03 -2.32
C HIS A 57 -7.24 6.49 -3.68
N PRO A 58 -7.82 6.09 -4.83
CA PRO A 58 -7.33 6.51 -6.15
C PRO A 58 -7.19 8.03 -6.34
N ASP A 59 -8.09 8.81 -5.74
CA ASP A 59 -8.12 10.27 -5.81
C ASP A 59 -7.24 10.98 -4.76
N GLU A 60 -6.57 10.22 -3.89
CA GLU A 60 -5.75 10.77 -2.82
C GLU A 60 -4.25 10.66 -3.12
N GLY A 61 -3.46 11.52 -2.47
CA GLY A 61 -2.01 11.54 -2.56
C GLY A 61 -1.47 12.07 -3.89
N LYS A 62 -0.13 12.07 -3.98
CA LYS A 62 0.57 12.58 -5.16
C LYS A 62 0.22 11.74 -6.40
N PRO A 63 -0.19 12.32 -7.54
CA PRO A 63 -0.41 11.58 -8.78
C PRO A 63 0.85 10.82 -9.18
N THR A 64 0.69 9.56 -9.54
CA THR A 64 1.75 8.77 -10.17
C THR A 64 1.72 9.05 -11.67
N SER A 65 2.88 9.24 -12.29
CA SER A 65 3.08 9.64 -13.70
C SER A 65 2.70 8.58 -14.74
N ALA A 66 1.81 7.64 -14.40
CA ALA A 66 1.29 6.67 -15.35
C ALA A 66 0.18 7.33 -16.18
N ASP A 67 0.55 7.91 -17.32
CA ASP A 67 -0.38 8.58 -18.25
C ASP A 67 -1.38 7.62 -18.93
N SER A 68 -1.23 6.31 -18.75
CA SER A 68 -2.15 5.28 -19.23
C SER A 68 -2.45 4.24 -18.14
N SER A 69 -3.73 3.88 -18.01
CA SER A 69 -4.17 2.79 -17.13
C SER A 69 -3.43 1.50 -17.47
N ARG A 70 -2.77 0.93 -16.47
CA ARG A 70 -2.07 -0.34 -16.58
C ARG A 70 -3.05 -1.50 -16.71
N THR A 71 -2.64 -2.53 -17.44
CA THR A 71 -3.40 -3.77 -17.60
C THR A 71 -2.65 -4.96 -16.99
N TRP A 72 -3.33 -6.08 -16.79
CA TRP A 72 -2.66 -7.29 -16.32
C TRP A 72 -1.69 -7.89 -17.33
N ASP A 73 -1.92 -7.68 -18.62
CA ASP A 73 -1.09 -8.24 -19.69
C ASP A 73 0.34 -7.66 -19.62
N ASP A 74 0.46 -6.37 -19.24
CA ASP A 74 1.74 -5.66 -19.03
C ASP A 74 2.62 -6.37 -17.97
N TYR A 75 2.02 -7.14 -17.06
CA TYR A 75 2.69 -7.74 -15.90
C TYR A 75 2.59 -9.25 -15.81
N THR A 76 2.27 -9.93 -16.91
CA THR A 76 2.21 -11.40 -16.97
C THR A 76 3.50 -12.06 -16.47
N ARG A 77 4.65 -11.38 -16.63
CA ARG A 77 5.96 -11.82 -16.12
C ARG A 77 6.02 -11.95 -14.59
N HIS A 78 5.26 -11.18 -13.83
CA HIS A 78 5.30 -11.19 -12.36
C HIS A 78 4.43 -12.30 -11.76
N THR A 79 3.35 -12.69 -12.44
CA THR A 79 2.33 -13.57 -11.87
C THR A 79 2.47 -15.03 -12.30
N THR A 80 3.35 -15.34 -13.26
CA THR A 80 3.56 -16.67 -13.88
C THR A 80 2.33 -17.27 -14.58
N GLN A 81 1.15 -16.68 -14.39
CA GLN A 81 -0.12 -17.00 -15.05
C GLN A 81 -0.89 -15.70 -15.35
N PRO A 82 -1.65 -15.65 -16.45
CA PRO A 82 -2.50 -14.49 -16.76
C PRO A 82 -3.51 -14.25 -15.64
N MET A 83 -3.60 -13.00 -15.15
CA MET A 83 -4.62 -12.65 -14.18
C MET A 83 -6.00 -12.57 -14.84
N SER A 84 -6.97 -13.29 -14.27
CA SER A 84 -8.34 -13.28 -14.78
C SER A 84 -9.01 -11.94 -14.51
N SER A 85 -9.33 -11.21 -15.58
CA SER A 85 -10.04 -9.93 -15.49
C SER A 85 -11.43 -10.05 -14.86
N LYS A 86 -12.04 -11.23 -14.93
CA LYS A 86 -13.31 -11.55 -14.28
C LYS A 86 -13.24 -11.46 -12.75
N HIS A 87 -12.10 -11.81 -12.15
CA HIS A 87 -11.92 -11.84 -10.70
C HIS A 87 -11.17 -10.61 -10.18
N TRP A 88 -10.32 -10.02 -11.01
CA TRP A 88 -9.36 -8.99 -10.60
C TRP A 88 -9.48 -7.67 -11.35
N GLY A 89 -10.58 -7.45 -12.09
CA GLY A 89 -10.75 -6.25 -12.91
C GLY A 89 -9.77 -6.18 -14.09
N ALA A 90 -9.78 -5.05 -14.81
CA ALA A 90 -8.99 -4.89 -16.04
C ALA A 90 -7.47 -4.79 -15.80
N GLY A 91 -7.06 -4.36 -14.60
CA GLY A 91 -5.66 -4.14 -14.26
C GLY A 91 -5.47 -3.71 -12.80
N PRO A 92 -4.24 -3.38 -12.38
CA PRO A 92 -3.96 -2.99 -11.00
C PRO A 92 -4.47 -1.59 -10.65
N ASP A 93 -4.66 -0.71 -11.63
CA ASP A 93 -5.19 0.62 -11.40
C ASP A 93 -6.69 0.57 -11.08
N LEU A 94 -7.04 1.05 -9.89
CA LEU A 94 -8.42 1.21 -9.43
C LEU A 94 -8.95 2.59 -9.81
N GLU A 95 -10.21 2.62 -10.21
CA GLU A 95 -10.99 3.85 -10.40
C GLU A 95 -11.66 4.25 -9.09
N ALA A 96 -11.74 5.55 -8.80
CA ALA A 96 -12.38 6.07 -7.57
C ALA A 96 -13.80 5.53 -7.40
N GLY A 97 -14.63 5.63 -8.44
CA GLY A 97 -16.00 5.13 -8.39
C GLY A 97 -16.14 3.62 -8.15
N GLU A 98 -15.10 2.83 -8.43
CA GLU A 98 -15.10 1.39 -8.12
C GLU A 98 -15.00 1.14 -6.61
N VAL A 99 -14.21 1.95 -5.91
CA VAL A 99 -13.90 1.79 -4.49
C VAL A 99 -14.78 2.64 -3.57
N ASP A 100 -15.36 3.75 -4.06
CA ASP A 100 -16.31 4.60 -3.32
C ASP A 100 -17.54 3.84 -2.80
N ARG A 101 -17.92 2.77 -3.49
CA ARG A 101 -19.04 1.90 -3.09
C ARG A 101 -18.65 0.85 -2.04
N LEU A 102 -17.34 0.66 -1.80
CA LEU A 102 -16.79 -0.31 -0.86
C LEU A 102 -16.76 0.32 0.52
N ASN A 103 -17.93 0.31 1.16
CA ASN A 103 -18.09 0.52 2.59
C ASN A 103 -17.87 -0.81 3.33
N GLY A 104 -17.63 -0.78 4.64
CA GLY A 104 -17.46 -1.97 5.49
C GLY A 104 -18.71 -2.82 5.72
N CYS A 105 -19.42 -3.14 4.64
CA CYS A 105 -20.59 -3.98 4.59
C CYS A 105 -20.21 -5.48 4.66
N CYS A 106 -21.14 -6.31 5.12
CA CYS A 106 -20.90 -7.74 5.34
C CYS A 106 -21.03 -8.64 4.09
N CYS A 107 -21.55 -8.12 2.96
CA CYS A 107 -21.77 -8.92 1.75
C CYS A 107 -21.88 -8.07 0.47
N GLU A 108 -21.71 -8.71 -0.69
CA GLU A 108 -21.61 -8.04 -2.00
C GLU A 108 -22.83 -7.18 -2.36
N CYS A 109 -24.03 -7.66 -2.06
CA CYS A 109 -25.26 -6.92 -2.38
C CYS A 109 -25.43 -5.63 -1.56
N CYS A 110 -24.69 -5.48 -0.46
CA CYS A 110 -24.71 -4.27 0.37
C CYS A 110 -23.85 -3.13 -0.19
N HIS A 111 -22.95 -3.38 -1.16
CA HIS A 111 -22.20 -2.32 -1.84
C HIS A 111 -23.09 -1.46 -2.76
N VAL A 112 -24.22 -2.02 -3.24
CA VAL A 112 -25.13 -1.39 -4.19
C VAL A 112 -26.45 -0.89 -3.59
N SER A 113 -26.76 -1.20 -2.33
CA SER A 113 -28.05 -0.92 -1.69
C SER A 113 -27.97 0.13 -0.56
N CYS A 114 -29.12 0.38 0.10
CA CYS A 114 -29.37 1.36 1.17
C CYS A 114 -28.40 1.31 2.38
N CYS A 115 -27.58 0.26 2.52
CA CYS A 115 -26.65 0.08 3.65
C CYS A 115 -25.42 1.01 3.64
N LYS A 116 -25.23 1.85 2.61
CA LYS A 116 -24.05 2.74 2.49
C LYS A 116 -23.81 3.61 3.73
N VAL A 117 -24.87 4.21 4.28
CA VAL A 117 -24.73 5.21 5.36
C VAL A 117 -24.36 4.54 6.69
N CYS A 118 -25.02 3.45 7.08
CA CYS A 118 -24.77 2.82 8.37
C CYS A 118 -23.42 2.07 8.40
N CYS A 119 -23.07 1.35 7.35
CA CYS A 119 -21.86 0.52 7.36
C CYS A 119 -20.58 1.35 7.20
N GLY A 120 -20.60 2.43 6.42
CA GLY A 120 -19.42 3.31 6.25
C GLY A 120 -19.00 4.00 7.55
N ILE A 121 -19.97 4.44 8.37
CA ILE A 121 -19.69 5.16 9.63
C ILE A 121 -19.05 4.23 10.68
N PHE A 122 -19.50 2.97 10.80
CA PHE A 122 -19.03 2.06 11.85
C PHE A 122 -17.85 1.18 11.42
N CYS A 123 -17.77 0.84 10.14
CA CYS A 123 -16.81 -0.15 9.64
C CYS A 123 -15.79 0.45 8.64
N GLY A 124 -15.83 1.77 8.42
CA GLY A 124 -14.93 2.46 7.51
C GLY A 124 -15.25 2.23 6.04
N MET A 125 -14.37 2.77 5.20
CA MET A 125 -14.44 2.72 3.74
C MET A 125 -13.07 2.37 3.18
N PHE A 126 -13.00 2.00 1.90
CA PHE A 126 -11.71 1.76 1.26
C PHE A 126 -10.79 2.99 1.34
N PRO A 127 -9.49 2.84 1.66
CA PRO A 127 -8.76 1.63 2.03
C PRO A 127 -8.65 1.39 3.55
N HIS A 128 -9.46 2.05 4.37
CA HIS A 128 -9.43 2.03 5.84
C HIS A 128 -10.63 1.31 6.48
N HIS A 129 -10.95 0.10 6.01
CA HIS A 129 -12.00 -0.72 6.64
C HIS A 129 -11.57 -1.24 8.02
N VAL A 130 -12.45 -1.12 9.01
CA VAL A 130 -12.32 -1.84 10.28
C VAL A 130 -12.89 -3.23 10.08
N THR A 131 -12.04 -4.25 10.13
CA THR A 131 -12.48 -5.60 9.78
C THR A 131 -13.36 -6.25 10.85
N LEU A 132 -13.28 -5.88 12.13
CA LEU A 132 -14.10 -6.43 13.25
C LEU A 132 -14.42 -7.94 13.14
N ASN A 133 -13.46 -8.76 12.66
CA ASN A 133 -13.59 -10.20 12.36
C ASN A 133 -14.49 -10.61 11.17
N GLN A 134 -14.89 -9.69 10.29
CA GLN A 134 -15.54 -9.97 9.01
C GLN A 134 -14.48 -10.19 7.92
N PHE A 135 -14.64 -11.24 7.13
CA PHE A 135 -13.90 -11.43 5.90
C PHE A 135 -14.31 -10.35 4.88
N PHE A 136 -13.36 -9.92 4.06
CA PHE A 136 -13.66 -9.06 2.92
C PHE A 136 -14.64 -9.75 1.97
N THR A 137 -15.57 -8.96 1.41
CA THR A 137 -16.34 -9.40 0.25
C THR A 137 -15.37 -9.68 -0.91
N PRO A 138 -15.75 -10.52 -1.90
CA PRO A 138 -14.90 -10.76 -3.05
C PRO A 138 -14.45 -9.47 -3.76
N THR A 139 -15.33 -8.47 -3.87
CA THR A 139 -14.99 -7.17 -4.48
C THR A 139 -14.02 -6.37 -3.61
N MET A 140 -14.21 -6.31 -2.29
CA MET A 140 -13.24 -5.68 -1.38
C MET A 140 -11.87 -6.36 -1.45
N PHE A 141 -11.85 -7.69 -1.44
CA PHE A 141 -10.62 -8.47 -1.54
C PHE A 141 -9.90 -8.20 -2.86
N SER A 142 -10.64 -8.16 -3.98
CA SER A 142 -10.10 -7.81 -5.29
C SER A 142 -9.51 -6.40 -5.30
N ALA A 143 -10.22 -5.41 -4.75
CA ALA A 143 -9.75 -4.03 -4.66
C ALA A 143 -8.47 -3.91 -3.82
N TYR A 144 -8.42 -4.50 -2.62
CA TYR A 144 -7.20 -4.47 -1.80
C TYR A 144 -6.02 -5.19 -2.45
N HIS A 145 -6.28 -6.31 -3.13
CA HIS A 145 -5.22 -7.02 -3.85
C HIS A 145 -4.64 -6.18 -4.99
N ARG A 146 -5.50 -5.52 -5.77
CA ARG A 146 -5.12 -4.61 -6.85
C ARG A 146 -4.34 -3.41 -6.33
N GLU A 147 -4.83 -2.79 -5.27
CA GLU A 147 -4.16 -1.64 -4.65
C GLU A 147 -2.79 -2.01 -4.08
N GLY A 148 -2.69 -3.16 -3.40
CA GLY A 148 -1.40 -3.66 -2.92
C GLY A 148 -0.42 -3.90 -4.08
N TYR A 149 -0.89 -4.52 -5.16
CA TYR A 149 -0.08 -4.75 -6.36
C TYR A 149 0.38 -3.43 -7.01
N ARG A 150 -0.55 -2.49 -7.21
CA ARG A 150 -0.28 -1.14 -7.71
C ARG A 150 0.76 -0.43 -6.86
N ALA A 151 0.60 -0.46 -5.54
CA ALA A 151 1.52 0.22 -4.64
C ALA A 151 2.92 -0.40 -4.68
N CYS A 152 3.06 -1.72 -4.89
CA CYS A 152 4.35 -2.37 -5.16
C CYS A 152 5.00 -1.91 -6.47
N LEU A 153 4.21 -1.72 -7.53
CA LEU A 153 4.72 -1.19 -8.81
C LEU A 153 5.22 0.25 -8.63
N ASP A 154 4.41 1.09 -7.98
CA ASP A 154 4.72 2.50 -7.78
C ASP A 154 5.94 2.68 -6.85
N ALA A 155 6.19 1.72 -5.96
CA ALA A 155 7.37 1.68 -5.09
C ALA A 155 8.62 1.05 -5.74
N GLU A 156 8.54 0.64 -7.01
CA GLU A 156 9.61 -0.03 -7.75
C GLU A 156 10.21 -1.22 -6.97
N LEU A 157 9.34 -2.03 -6.36
CA LEU A 157 9.73 -3.05 -5.39
C LEU A 157 10.72 -4.10 -5.94
N GLU A 158 10.67 -4.40 -7.25
CA GLU A 158 11.67 -5.26 -7.91
C GLU A 158 13.10 -4.68 -7.84
N ARG A 159 13.24 -3.36 -7.97
CA ARG A 159 14.53 -2.67 -7.87
C ARG A 159 15.02 -2.64 -6.43
N PHE A 160 14.10 -2.43 -5.49
CA PHE A 160 14.39 -2.49 -4.06
C PHE A 160 14.99 -3.84 -3.66
N PHE A 161 14.40 -4.95 -4.11
CA PHE A 161 14.91 -6.28 -3.78
C PHE A 161 16.12 -6.73 -4.60
N SER A 162 16.31 -6.23 -5.81
CA SER A 162 17.48 -6.56 -6.63
C SER A 162 18.75 -5.79 -6.24
N GLY A 163 18.67 -4.85 -5.30
CA GLY A 163 19.81 -4.07 -4.81
C GLY A 163 20.42 -3.14 -5.87
N THR A 164 19.72 -2.88 -6.97
CA THR A 164 20.19 -2.00 -8.04
C THR A 164 19.67 -0.58 -7.82
N GLU A 165 20.28 0.14 -6.88
CA GLU A 165 20.11 1.59 -6.80
C GLU A 165 20.83 2.24 -7.99
N THR A 166 20.08 2.84 -8.92
CA THR A 166 20.65 3.93 -9.73
C THR A 166 20.72 5.14 -8.82
N GLY A 167 21.93 5.54 -8.44
CA GLY A 167 22.14 6.82 -7.79
C GLY A 167 21.71 7.96 -8.71
N GLU A 168 20.83 8.81 -8.21
CA GLU A 168 20.48 10.19 -8.59
C GLU A 168 19.22 10.49 -7.76
N ASP A 169 19.22 11.35 -6.74
CA ASP A 169 19.57 12.77 -6.78
C ASP A 169 20.46 13.21 -5.60
N LYS A 170 21.46 14.02 -5.92
CA LYS A 170 22.25 14.86 -5.01
C LYS A 170 21.71 16.27 -5.01
#